data_AF-A0A517ZJG7-F1
#
_entry.id   AF-A0A517ZJG7-F1
#
_cell.length_a   1.000
_cell.length_b   1.000
_cell.length_c   1.000
_cell.angle_alpha   90.00
_cell.angle_beta   90.00
_cell.angle_gamma   90.00
#
_symmetry.space_group_name_H-M   'P 1'
#
loop_
_entity.id
_entity.type
_entity.pdbx_description
1 polymer ?
#
loop_
_entity_poly.entity_id
_entity_poly.type
_entity_poly.pdbx_seq_one_letter_code
_entity_poly.pdbx_strand_id
1 'polypeptide(L)'
;MDGETVESRVFQWLEKYYPDGVGWQNPDSDCLGDAPIEIKLVAATNTIEYNISNGGWGQFLWNCHGTWRRLLAIGHEGYKLIGADAQADALQELGVLCERDIEECREYIRRADAEQDFKYPASFTAQRVFFEEDHWTNLFYSTSGVYEKRLEWLEKNQERVLEALMYVPG
;
A
#
# COMPACT_ATOMS: atom_id res chain seq x y z
N MET A 1 -7.63 9.36 -22.57
CA MET A 1 -8.23 9.29 -21.23
C MET A 1 -7.23 9.92 -20.28
N ASP A 2 -7.66 10.80 -19.37
CA ASP A 2 -6.74 11.33 -18.36
C ASP A 2 -6.35 10.24 -17.34
N GLY A 3 -5.26 10.49 -16.59
CA GLY A 3 -4.74 9.54 -15.60
C GLY A 3 -5.77 9.16 -14.53
N GLU A 4 -6.58 10.11 -14.08
CA GLU A 4 -7.61 9.88 -13.05
C GLU A 4 -8.69 8.90 -13.54
N THR A 5 -9.13 9.06 -14.79
CA THR A 5 -10.11 8.14 -15.38
C THR A 5 -9.51 6.74 -15.55
N VAL A 6 -8.23 6.61 -15.93
CA VAL A 6 -7.54 5.31 -16.00
C VAL A 6 -7.45 4.69 -14.60
N GLU A 7 -7.05 5.45 -13.58
CA GLU A 7 -6.97 4.98 -12.19
C GLU A 7 -8.33 4.50 -11.68
N SER A 8 -9.40 5.25 -11.98
CA SER A 8 -10.77 4.88 -11.64
C SER A 8 -11.16 3.53 -12.26
N ARG A 9 -10.72 3.22 -13.48
CA ARG A 9 -10.95 1.90 -14.10
C ARG A 9 -10.21 0.78 -13.37
N VAL A 10 -8.99 1.04 -12.89
CA VAL A 10 -8.25 0.08 -12.06
C VAL A 10 -9.00 -0.16 -10.74
N PHE A 11 -9.49 0.89 -10.07
CA PHE A 11 -10.29 0.74 -8.86
C PHE A 11 -11.61 0.00 -9.09
N GLN A 12 -12.31 0.25 -10.20
CA GLN A 12 -13.51 -0.52 -10.57
C GLN A 12 -13.20 -2.00 -10.78
N TRP A 13 -12.04 -2.32 -11.37
CA TRP A 13 -11.59 -3.70 -11.51
C TRP A 13 -11.27 -4.31 -10.14
N LEU A 14 -10.58 -3.58 -9.25
CA LEU A 14 -10.29 -4.03 -7.90
C LEU A 14 -11.57 -4.30 -7.10
N GLU A 15 -12.55 -3.40 -7.15
CA GLU A 15 -13.86 -3.57 -6.48
C GLU A 15 -14.61 -4.80 -7.00
N LYS A 16 -14.54 -5.06 -8.32
CA LYS A 16 -15.19 -6.22 -8.93
C LYS A 16 -14.60 -7.55 -8.48
N TYR A 17 -13.26 -7.65 -8.38
CA TYR A 17 -12.57 -8.92 -8.10
C TYR A 17 -12.14 -9.09 -6.64
N TYR A 18 -12.10 -7.99 -5.88
CA TYR A 18 -11.75 -7.94 -4.47
C TYR A 18 -12.75 -7.02 -3.73
N PRO A 19 -14.03 -7.42 -3.61
CA PRO A 19 -15.11 -6.57 -3.09
C PRO A 19 -14.92 -6.19 -1.61
N ASP A 20 -14.24 -7.03 -0.83
CA ASP A 20 -13.88 -6.76 0.56
C ASP A 20 -12.53 -6.02 0.70
N GLY A 21 -11.99 -5.56 -0.42
CA GLY A 21 -10.65 -5.00 -0.54
C GLY A 21 -9.58 -6.05 -0.77
N VAL A 22 -8.40 -5.58 -1.15
CA VAL A 22 -7.22 -6.44 -1.32
C VAL A 22 -6.79 -6.95 0.06
N GLY A 23 -6.65 -8.26 0.20
CA GLY A 23 -6.42 -8.94 1.48
C GLY A 23 -5.03 -8.73 2.09
N TRP A 24 -4.61 -7.48 2.30
CA TRP A 24 -3.27 -7.14 2.79
C TRP A 24 -3.01 -7.58 4.24
N GLN A 25 -4.06 -7.75 5.05
CA GLN A 25 -3.96 -8.24 6.43
C GLN A 25 -3.80 -9.76 6.51
N ASN A 26 -4.28 -10.51 5.52
CA ASN A 26 -4.29 -11.96 5.59
C ASN A 26 -2.91 -12.53 5.17
N PRO A 27 -2.14 -13.19 6.06
CA PRO A 27 -0.83 -13.74 5.73
C PRO A 27 -0.87 -14.87 4.71
N ASP A 28 -2.00 -15.57 4.61
CA ASP A 28 -2.19 -16.68 3.67
C ASP A 28 -2.74 -16.20 2.31
N SER A 29 -3.02 -14.91 2.18
CA SER A 29 -3.51 -14.31 0.94
C SER A 29 -2.40 -14.21 -0.09
N ASP A 30 -2.63 -14.69 -1.31
CA ASP A 30 -1.84 -14.35 -2.49
C ASP A 30 -2.46 -13.16 -3.25
N CYS A 31 -3.02 -12.19 -2.51
CA CYS A 31 -3.73 -11.09 -3.13
C CYS A 31 -2.87 -10.38 -4.18
N LEU A 32 -3.46 -10.23 -5.37
CA LEU A 32 -2.84 -9.69 -6.57
C LEU A 32 -1.62 -10.48 -7.08
N GLY A 33 -1.28 -11.67 -6.58
CA GLY A 33 -0.06 -12.42 -6.93
C GLY A 33 0.19 -12.54 -8.43
N ASP A 34 -0.83 -12.96 -9.17
CA ASP A 34 -0.77 -13.15 -10.64
C ASP A 34 -1.26 -11.93 -11.45
N ALA A 35 -1.74 -10.87 -10.79
CA ALA A 35 -2.20 -9.68 -11.49
C ALA A 35 -1.04 -8.97 -12.23
N PRO A 36 -1.31 -8.32 -13.38
CA PRO A 36 -0.31 -7.48 -14.04
C PRO A 36 0.18 -6.33 -13.15
N ILE A 37 1.43 -5.88 -13.36
CA ILE A 37 2.05 -4.81 -12.55
C ILE A 37 1.26 -3.49 -12.65
N GLU A 38 0.60 -3.25 -13.77
CA GLU A 38 -0.26 -2.10 -14.06
C GLU A 38 -1.41 -1.96 -13.06
N ILE A 39 -1.97 -3.10 -12.62
CA ILE A 39 -3.03 -3.16 -11.61
C ILE A 39 -2.40 -3.12 -10.20
N LYS A 40 -1.38 -3.95 -10.00
CA LYS A 40 -0.69 -4.10 -8.71
C LYS A 40 -0.15 -2.77 -8.20
N LEU A 41 0.46 -1.95 -9.07
CA LEU A 41 1.06 -0.68 -8.69
C LEU A 41 0.02 0.25 -8.08
N VAL A 42 -1.16 0.40 -8.69
CA VAL A 42 -2.21 1.31 -8.18
C VAL A 42 -2.69 0.85 -6.82
N ALA A 43 -2.99 -0.45 -6.67
CA ALA A 43 -3.42 -1.00 -5.40
C ALA A 43 -2.36 -0.84 -4.30
N ALA A 44 -1.10 -1.13 -4.63
CA ALA A 44 -0.01 -1.10 -3.67
C ALA A 44 0.37 0.32 -3.25
N THR A 45 0.63 1.23 -4.21
CA THR A 45 1.04 2.60 -3.90
C THR A 45 -0.07 3.35 -3.18
N ASN A 46 -1.33 3.18 -3.58
CA ASN A 46 -2.47 3.77 -2.85
C ASN A 46 -2.55 3.27 -1.40
N THR A 47 -2.32 1.97 -1.18
CA THR A 47 -2.34 1.38 0.18
C THR A 47 -1.18 1.90 1.03
N ILE A 48 0.02 1.98 0.47
CA ILE A 48 1.20 2.51 1.16
C ILE A 48 0.96 3.98 1.52
N GLU A 49 0.64 4.82 0.54
CA GLU A 49 0.43 6.26 0.71
C GLU A 49 -0.68 6.56 1.72
N TYR A 50 -1.82 5.87 1.63
CA TYR A 50 -2.93 6.04 2.57
C TYR A 50 -2.52 5.73 4.01
N ASN A 51 -1.85 4.60 4.25
CA ASN A 51 -1.51 4.20 5.60
C ASN A 51 -0.42 5.08 6.20
N ILE A 52 0.62 5.39 5.43
CA ILE A 52 1.69 6.29 5.86
C ILE A 52 1.13 7.68 6.15
N SER A 53 0.24 8.21 5.30
CA SER A 53 -0.32 9.55 5.48
C SER A 53 -1.40 9.68 6.55
N ASN A 54 -2.03 8.59 6.96
CA ASN A 54 -3.09 8.63 7.96
C ASN A 54 -2.61 8.28 9.38
N GLY A 55 -1.61 7.40 9.51
CA GLY A 55 -1.13 6.96 10.82
C GLY A 55 0.30 6.44 10.83
N GLY A 56 1.10 6.86 9.84
CA GLY A 56 2.51 6.51 9.72
C GLY A 56 2.76 5.03 9.44
N TRP A 57 4.04 4.64 9.55
CA TRP A 57 4.48 3.26 9.34
C TRP A 57 3.84 2.27 10.33
N GLY A 58 3.45 2.72 11.52
CA GLY A 58 2.72 1.90 12.48
C GLY A 58 1.35 1.48 11.96
N GLN A 59 0.59 2.40 11.35
CA GLN A 59 -0.70 2.06 10.73
C GLN A 59 -0.49 1.16 9.51
N PHE A 60 0.55 1.42 8.71
CA PHE A 60 0.91 0.55 7.59
C PHE A 60 1.15 -0.89 8.05
N LEU A 61 2.00 -1.09 9.06
CA LEU A 61 2.32 -2.40 9.59
C LEU A 61 1.08 -3.09 10.17
N TRP A 62 0.23 -2.36 10.90
CA TRP A 62 -1.03 -2.88 11.41
C TRP A 62 -1.95 -3.37 10.30
N ASN A 63 -2.24 -2.52 9.31
CA ASN A 63 -3.19 -2.82 8.24
C ASN A 63 -2.64 -3.77 7.17
N CYS A 64 -1.33 -4.03 7.16
CA CYS A 64 -0.67 -4.86 6.15
C CYS A 64 0.14 -6.00 6.79
N HIS A 65 -0.06 -6.31 8.07
CA HIS A 65 0.81 -7.21 8.85
C HIS A 65 0.99 -8.60 8.20
N GLY A 66 -0.03 -9.10 7.48
CA GLY A 66 0.02 -10.38 6.81
C GLY A 66 0.91 -10.39 5.56
N THR A 67 0.95 -9.29 4.80
CA THR A 67 1.52 -9.27 3.45
C THR A 67 2.50 -8.13 3.20
N TRP A 68 2.91 -7.39 4.23
CA TRP A 68 3.70 -6.17 4.10
C TRP A 68 4.95 -6.35 3.21
N ARG A 69 5.64 -7.49 3.27
CA ARG A 69 6.80 -7.77 2.40
C ARG A 69 6.43 -7.75 0.92
N ARG A 70 5.33 -8.41 0.55
CA ARG A 70 4.82 -8.43 -0.84
C ARG A 70 4.38 -7.02 -1.24
N LEU A 71 3.67 -6.32 -0.36
CA LEU A 71 3.22 -4.96 -0.60
C LEU A 71 4.39 -3.99 -0.85
N LEU A 72 5.47 -4.07 -0.06
CA LEU A 72 6.69 -3.29 -0.28
C LEU A 72 7.41 -3.68 -1.56
N ALA A 73 7.46 -4.96 -1.92
CA ALA A 73 8.08 -5.41 -3.17
C ALA A 73 7.34 -4.85 -4.40
N ILE A 74 6.00 -4.95 -4.41
CA ILE A 74 5.17 -4.37 -5.47
C ILE A 74 5.29 -2.85 -5.48
N GLY A 75 5.24 -2.20 -4.31
CA GLY A 75 5.37 -0.77 -4.17
C GLY A 75 6.71 -0.26 -4.72
N HIS A 76 7.81 -0.98 -4.45
CA HIS A 76 9.13 -0.61 -4.93
C HIS A 76 9.17 -0.64 -6.46
N GLU A 77 8.70 -1.73 -7.08
CA GLU A 77 8.61 -1.83 -8.55
C GLU A 77 7.68 -0.75 -9.13
N GLY A 78 6.52 -0.53 -8.51
CA GLY A 78 5.56 0.49 -8.92
C GLY A 78 6.12 1.91 -8.87
N TYR A 79 6.79 2.28 -7.78
CA TYR A 79 7.42 3.59 -7.64
C TYR A 79 8.56 3.79 -8.64
N LYS A 80 9.40 2.79 -8.89
CA LYS A 80 10.40 2.85 -9.96
C LYS A 80 9.75 3.04 -11.33
N LEU A 81 8.64 2.34 -11.60
CA LEU A 81 7.95 2.40 -12.88
C LEU A 81 7.38 3.78 -13.19
N ILE A 82 6.89 4.51 -12.18
CA ILE A 82 6.37 5.88 -12.33
C ILE A 82 7.43 6.98 -12.16
N GLY A 83 8.71 6.62 -11.98
CA GLY A 83 9.80 7.58 -11.78
C GLY A 83 9.74 8.31 -10.42
N ALA A 84 9.32 7.60 -9.38
CA ALA A 84 9.27 8.02 -7.98
C ALA A 84 10.37 7.34 -7.16
N ASP A 85 11.64 7.55 -7.57
CA ASP A 85 12.79 6.84 -6.99
C ASP A 85 12.94 7.04 -5.47
N ALA A 86 12.68 8.25 -4.98
CA ALA A 86 12.80 8.55 -3.55
C ALA A 86 11.84 7.70 -2.69
N GLN A 87 10.60 7.51 -3.16
CA GLN A 87 9.61 6.65 -2.50
C GLN A 87 10.01 5.19 -2.58
N ALA A 88 10.51 4.73 -3.75
CA ALA A 88 10.99 3.36 -3.92
C ALA A 88 12.12 3.05 -2.92
N ASP A 89 13.11 3.92 -2.83
CA ASP A 89 14.29 3.74 -1.98
C ASP A 89 13.88 3.77 -0.49
N ALA A 90 12.95 4.64 -0.12
CA ALA A 90 12.42 4.70 1.24
C ALA A 90 11.73 3.40 1.67
N LEU A 91 11.15 2.60 0.77
CA LEU A 91 10.53 1.33 1.16
C LEU A 91 11.52 0.33 1.79
N GLN A 92 12.82 0.46 1.54
CA GLN A 92 13.82 -0.36 2.21
C GLN A 92 13.88 -0.06 3.71
N GLU A 93 13.86 1.21 4.09
CA GLU A 93 13.87 1.64 5.50
C GLU A 93 12.56 1.21 6.19
N LEU A 94 11.42 1.37 5.50
CA LEU A 94 10.12 0.92 5.99
C LEU A 94 10.12 -0.60 6.23
N GLY A 95 10.76 -1.36 5.36
CA GLY A 95 10.94 -2.81 5.53
C GLY A 95 11.72 -3.17 6.80
N VAL A 96 12.79 -2.43 7.11
CA VAL A 96 13.57 -2.63 8.35
C VAL A 96 12.73 -2.35 9.59
N LEU A 97 11.92 -1.29 9.57
CA LEU A 97 10.98 -0.98 10.67
C LEU A 97 9.93 -2.10 10.83
N CYS A 98 9.40 -2.60 9.72
CA CYS A 98 8.44 -3.70 9.74
C CYS A 98 9.05 -4.99 10.33
N GLU A 99 10.27 -5.36 9.92
CA GLU A 99 10.96 -6.53 10.49
C GLU A 99 11.19 -6.39 11.99
N ARG A 100 11.58 -5.20 12.45
CA ARG A 100 11.85 -4.93 13.86
C ARG A 100 10.61 -5.15 14.73
N ASP A 101 9.43 -4.75 14.24
CA ASP A 101 8.23 -4.59 15.07
C ASP A 101 7.09 -5.56 14.76
N ILE A 102 7.22 -6.43 13.75
CA ILE A 102 6.14 -7.32 13.30
C ILE A 102 5.63 -8.26 14.40
N GLU A 103 6.51 -8.78 15.25
CA GLU A 103 6.10 -9.71 16.31
C GLU A 103 5.29 -9.01 17.41
N GLU A 104 5.68 -7.78 17.77
CA GLU A 104 4.89 -6.96 18.69
C GLU A 104 3.54 -6.58 18.07
N CYS A 105 3.53 -6.21 16.78
CA CYS A 105 2.30 -5.93 16.05
C CYS A 105 1.32 -7.12 16.08
N ARG A 106 1.83 -8.33 15.79
CA ARG A 106 1.04 -9.56 15.84
C ARG A 106 0.46 -9.84 17.21
N GLU A 107 1.23 -9.59 18.27
CA GLU A 107 0.73 -9.75 19.64
C GLU A 107 -0.37 -8.75 19.97
N TYR A 108 -0.23 -7.48 19.55
CA TYR A 108 -1.29 -6.49 19.72
C TYR A 108 -2.56 -6.85 18.93
N ILE A 109 -2.44 -7.34 17.69
CA ILE A 109 -3.58 -7.81 16.89
C ILE A 109 -4.28 -8.98 17.60
N ARG A 110 -3.51 -9.98 18.04
CA ARG A 110 -4.04 -11.14 18.78
C ARG A 110 -4.82 -10.72 20.02
N ARG A 111 -4.33 -9.71 20.75
CA ARG A 111 -5.03 -9.16 21.93
C ARG A 111 -6.27 -8.38 21.55
N ALA A 112 -6.21 -7.55 20.50
CA ALA A 112 -7.36 -6.82 19.99
C ALA A 112 -8.51 -7.77 19.61
N ASP A 113 -8.20 -8.87 18.93
CA ASP A 113 -9.18 -9.89 18.54
C ASP A 113 -9.77 -10.62 19.76
N ALA A 114 -8.91 -11.01 20.71
CA ALA A 114 -9.33 -11.73 21.91
C ALA A 114 -10.18 -10.87 22.85
N GLU A 115 -9.87 -9.58 22.97
CA GLU A 115 -10.52 -8.63 23.88
C GLU A 115 -11.64 -7.82 23.21
N GLN A 116 -11.79 -7.93 21.88
CA GLN A 116 -12.69 -7.11 21.05
C GLN A 116 -12.54 -5.59 21.31
N ASP A 117 -11.29 -5.14 21.52
CA ASP A 117 -11.00 -3.75 21.88
C ASP A 117 -10.33 -2.99 20.72
N PHE A 118 -11.08 -2.05 20.15
CA PHE A 118 -10.65 -1.18 19.07
C PHE A 118 -9.60 -0.12 19.49
N LYS A 119 -9.21 -0.05 20.77
CA LYS A 119 -8.14 0.85 21.24
C LYS A 119 -6.74 0.33 20.96
N TYR A 120 -6.56 -0.99 20.75
CA TYR A 120 -5.25 -1.57 20.45
C TYR A 120 -4.62 -1.04 19.16
N PRO A 121 -5.36 -0.89 18.03
CA PRO A 121 -4.84 -0.20 16.85
C PRO A 121 -4.27 1.18 17.21
N ALA A 122 -5.05 2.03 17.88
CA ALA A 122 -4.61 3.38 18.25
C ALA A 122 -3.41 3.38 19.22
N SER A 123 -3.35 2.41 20.14
CA SER A 123 -2.25 2.27 21.10
C SER A 123 -0.95 1.83 20.43
N PHE A 124 -1.03 0.92 19.46
CA PHE A 124 0.11 0.47 18.68
C PHE A 124 0.63 1.58 17.76
N THR A 125 -0.27 2.29 17.07
CA THR A 125 0.11 3.34 16.12
C THR A 125 0.63 4.58 16.83
N ALA A 126 -0.02 5.05 17.90
CA ALA A 126 0.40 6.27 18.61
C ALA A 126 1.84 6.19 19.16
N GLN A 127 2.30 5.01 19.59
CA GLN A 127 3.68 4.81 20.05
C GLN A 127 4.72 4.98 18.94
N ARG A 128 4.30 4.85 17.68
CA ARG A 128 5.15 4.77 16.48
C ARG A 128 5.06 5.98 15.56
N VAL A 129 4.03 6.82 15.76
CA VAL A 129 3.84 8.12 15.11
C VAL A 129 4.81 9.18 15.66
N PHE A 130 5.16 9.12 16.94
CA PHE A 130 5.82 10.24 17.64
C PHE A 130 7.32 10.46 17.39
N PHE A 131 8.04 9.58 16.69
CA PHE A 131 9.50 9.65 16.62
C PHE A 131 10.10 9.94 15.24
N GLU A 132 9.36 9.82 14.13
CA GLU A 132 9.94 9.88 12.77
C GLU A 132 9.04 10.56 11.70
N GLU A 133 8.02 11.32 12.11
CA GLU A 133 6.98 11.89 11.23
C GLU A 133 7.52 12.75 10.07
N ASP A 134 8.63 13.49 10.25
CA ASP A 134 9.05 14.52 9.29
C ASP A 134 9.59 13.96 7.96
N HIS A 135 10.20 12.78 7.94
CA HIS A 135 10.77 12.24 6.69
C HIS A 135 9.70 11.57 5.82
N TRP A 136 8.91 10.68 6.42
CA TRP A 136 7.89 9.89 5.72
C TRP A 136 6.73 10.74 5.23
N THR A 137 6.33 11.74 6.01
CA THR A 137 5.27 12.68 5.63
C THR A 137 5.61 13.40 4.34
N ASN A 138 6.83 13.93 4.23
CA ASN A 138 7.27 14.64 3.03
C ASN A 138 7.38 13.75 1.78
N LEU A 139 7.62 12.45 1.96
CA LEU A 139 7.78 11.51 0.86
C LEU A 139 6.47 10.94 0.31
N PHE A 140 5.47 10.71 1.17
CA PHE A 140 4.26 9.97 0.80
C PHE A 140 2.95 10.77 0.89
N TYR A 141 2.96 12.00 1.41
CA TYR A 141 1.75 12.82 1.44
C TYR A 141 1.41 13.39 0.05
N SER A 142 0.18 13.89 -0.08
CA SER A 142 -0.36 14.50 -1.30
C SER A 142 0.48 15.66 -1.86
N THR A 143 1.33 16.29 -1.05
CA THR A 143 2.23 17.37 -1.49
C THR A 143 3.56 16.87 -2.06
N SER A 144 3.83 15.56 -2.03
CA SER A 144 5.10 14.96 -2.49
C SER A 144 5.25 14.91 -4.02
N GLY A 145 4.17 15.11 -4.79
CA GLY A 145 4.17 14.95 -6.24
C GLY A 145 4.04 13.50 -6.72
N VAL A 146 3.97 12.52 -5.80
CA VAL A 146 3.93 11.09 -6.16
C VAL A 146 2.62 10.70 -6.84
N TYR A 147 1.51 11.31 -6.42
CA TYR A 147 0.20 11.08 -7.01
C TYR A 147 0.19 11.57 -8.46
N GLU A 148 0.69 12.76 -8.72
CA GLU A 148 0.80 13.36 -10.04
C GLU A 148 1.68 12.51 -10.96
N LYS A 149 2.81 11.98 -10.46
CA LYS A 149 3.65 11.04 -11.20
C LYS A 149 2.89 9.78 -11.61
N ARG A 150 2.08 9.23 -10.69
CA ARG A 150 1.24 8.06 -10.99
C ARG A 150 0.21 8.37 -12.06
N LEU A 151 -0.49 9.50 -11.95
CA LEU A 151 -1.48 9.94 -12.94
C LEU A 151 -0.84 10.16 -14.32
N GLU A 152 0.29 10.85 -14.39
CA GLU A 152 1.02 11.06 -15.64
C GLU A 152 1.44 9.73 -16.28
N TRP A 153 1.89 8.77 -15.48
CA TRP A 153 2.26 7.46 -15.98
C TRP A 153 1.05 6.70 -16.52
N LEU A 154 -0.07 6.71 -15.79
CA LEU A 154 -1.32 6.07 -16.20
C LEU A 154 -1.86 6.65 -17.51
N GLU A 155 -1.83 7.98 -17.68
CA GLU A 155 -2.24 8.64 -18.91
C GLU A 155 -1.37 8.22 -20.10
N LYS A 156 -0.03 8.23 -19.92
CA LYS A 156 0.94 7.85 -20.95
C LYS A 156 0.86 6.37 -21.32
N ASN A 157 0.42 5.50 -20.41
CA ASN A 157 0.37 4.05 -20.58
C ASN A 157 -1.05 3.48 -20.65
N GLN A 158 -2.06 4.31 -20.94
CA GLN A 158 -3.47 3.93 -20.81
C GLN A 158 -3.83 2.64 -21.56
N GLU A 159 -3.33 2.43 -22.78
CA GLU A 159 -3.62 1.22 -23.57
C GLU A 159 -3.13 -0.05 -22.88
N ARG A 160 -1.89 -0.02 -22.37
CA ARG A 160 -1.26 -1.10 -21.62
C ARG A 160 -2.03 -1.40 -20.32
N VAL A 161 -2.48 -0.36 -19.62
CA VAL A 161 -3.29 -0.52 -18.40
C VAL A 161 -4.65 -1.14 -18.76
N LEU A 162 -5.33 -0.65 -19.79
CA LEU A 162 -6.64 -1.17 -20.20
C LEU A 162 -6.55 -2.64 -20.68
N GLU A 163 -5.46 -3.03 -21.33
CA GLU A 163 -5.19 -4.42 -21.67
C GLU A 163 -5.00 -5.28 -20.40
N ALA A 164 -4.25 -4.78 -19.41
CA ALA A 164 -4.08 -5.46 -18.13
C ALA A 164 -5.41 -5.70 -17.40
N LEU A 165 -6.39 -4.80 -17.53
CA LEU A 165 -7.73 -4.97 -16.95
C LEU A 165 -8.55 -6.13 -17.55
N MET A 166 -8.11 -6.72 -18.66
CA MET A 166 -8.72 -7.95 -19.19
C MET A 166 -8.31 -9.19 -18.41
N TYR A 167 -7.29 -9.09 -17.54
CA TYR A 167 -6.90 -10.15 -16.63
C TYR A 167 -8.06 -10.51 -15.68
N VAL A 168 -8.24 -11.81 -15.45
CA VAL A 168 -9.21 -12.37 -14.51
C VAL A 168 -8.43 -13.17 -13.48
N PRO A 169 -8.47 -12.79 -12.19
CA PRO A 169 -7.84 -13.56 -11.13
C PRO A 169 -8.42 -14.98 -11.06
N GLY A 170 -7.55 -15.97 -10.87
CA GLY A 170 -7.91 -17.38 -10.67
C GLY A 170 -8.47 -17.69 -9.29
#